data_AF-A0A7J5RD28-F1
#
_entry.id   AF-A0A7J5RD28-F1
#
_cell.length_a   1.000
_cell.length_b   1.000
_cell.length_c   1.000
_cell.angle_alpha   90.00
_cell.angle_beta   90.00
_cell.angle_gamma   90.00
#
_symmetry.space_group_name_H-M   'P 1'
#
loop_
_entity.id
_entity.type
_entity.pdbx_description
1 polymer ?
#
loop_
_entity_poly.entity_id
_entity_poly.type
_entity_poly.pdbx_seq_one_letter_code
_entity_poly.pdbx_strand_id
1 'polypeptide(L)'
;MDEQKTLTLDFIKSLMEPSYTLVWTDYDDNLDNHRWLVQKCLDSKSPEHLWEKADEWYSDAEWEAVREIIAKLKEECTVFNDFGEEDVDTFFDEHEDEIRDEVYSRNDSDVIKDLIRHTDNIPIRVEMLSNYDCINSNWFESQGGYRYEESYFGDMVDCLNLNPARVKRLLTEHGYKTYGRFPNRRSRNGKEQVSYEQFYEELINSCCGANLLVYIGRVNLNELYNAEFSLSEVIIPKGNCCGLFSSTFGGGSLLEMELKQDIRLKLEVKGCNGFRFRLDDEKSKYDYSVQHVYGVDNSFFGDAVRIVS
;
A
#
# COMPACT_ATOMS: atom_id res chain seq x y z
N MET A 1 -0.04 55.07 33.95
CA MET A 1 0.36 54.16 35.04
C MET A 1 0.91 52.98 34.28
N ASP A 2 2.21 53.01 33.99
CA ASP A 2 2.84 51.93 33.24
C ASP A 2 2.74 50.70 34.13
N GLU A 3 1.92 49.73 33.72
CA GLU A 3 1.99 48.39 34.28
C GLU A 3 3.43 47.95 34.10
N GLN A 4 4.12 47.79 35.23
CA GLN A 4 5.47 47.23 35.24
C GLN A 4 5.32 45.82 34.67
N LYS A 5 5.66 45.65 33.39
CA LYS A 5 5.59 44.35 32.73
C LYS A 5 6.52 43.42 33.50
N THR A 6 5.95 42.42 34.16
CA THR A 6 6.70 41.36 34.82
C THR A 6 6.84 40.21 33.85
N LEU A 7 8.07 39.73 33.67
CA LEU A 7 8.33 38.53 32.88
C LEU A 7 7.62 37.36 33.57
N THR A 8 6.60 36.82 32.89
CA THR A 8 5.73 35.75 33.39
C THR A 8 5.37 34.84 32.23
N LEU A 9 5.00 33.58 32.51
CA LEU A 9 4.58 32.64 31.47
C LEU A 9 3.38 33.17 30.66
N ASP A 10 2.40 33.79 31.33
CA ASP A 10 1.23 34.37 30.67
C ASP A 10 1.62 35.51 29.71
N PHE A 11 2.63 36.30 30.08
CA PHE A 11 3.16 37.34 29.21
C PHE A 11 3.83 36.73 27.97
N ILE A 12 4.69 35.71 28.13
CA ILE A 12 5.33 35.03 27.00
C ILE A 12 4.28 34.39 26.09
N LYS A 13 3.28 33.71 26.66
CA LYS A 13 2.16 33.12 25.91
C LYS A 13 1.36 34.14 25.11
N SER A 14 1.32 35.39 25.58
CA SER A 14 0.64 36.51 24.89
C SER A 14 1.44 37.07 23.70
N LEU A 15 2.76 36.86 23.67
CA LEU A 15 3.62 37.23 22.54
C LEU A 15 3.61 36.15 21.44
N MET A 16 3.36 34.89 21.82
CA MET A 16 3.33 33.78 20.87
C MET A 16 2.17 33.88 19.87
N GLU A 17 2.43 33.47 18.64
CA GLU A 17 1.44 33.35 17.55
C GLU A 17 0.39 32.27 17.88
N PRO A 18 -0.83 32.35 17.32
CA PRO A 18 -1.89 31.39 17.60
C PRO A 18 -1.61 29.99 17.04
N SER A 19 -0.85 29.87 15.95
CA SER A 19 -0.37 28.59 15.43
C SER A 19 1.04 28.73 14.84
N TYR A 20 1.78 27.62 14.86
CA TYR A 20 3.11 27.50 14.28
C TYR A 20 3.17 26.30 13.34
N THR A 21 3.59 26.52 12.10
CA THR A 21 3.98 25.43 11.21
C THR A 21 5.45 25.11 11.46
N LEU A 22 5.71 24.11 12.32
CA LEU A 22 7.08 23.75 12.71
C LEU A 22 7.84 23.02 11.60
N VAL A 23 7.13 22.22 10.81
CA VAL A 23 7.69 21.49 9.68
C VAL A 23 6.92 21.83 8.42
N TRP A 24 7.65 22.16 7.36
CA TRP A 24 7.09 22.37 6.03
C TRP A 24 7.35 21.12 5.18
N THR A 25 6.26 20.52 4.69
CA THR A 25 6.28 19.45 3.69
C THR A 25 5.78 20.03 2.37
N ASP A 26 6.55 19.88 1.31
CA ASP A 26 6.12 20.29 -0.02
C ASP A 26 5.55 19.10 -0.81
N TYR A 27 5.16 19.35 -2.07
CA TYR A 27 4.55 18.32 -2.92
C TYR A 27 5.55 17.25 -3.41
N ASP A 28 6.86 17.52 -3.33
CA ASP A 28 7.91 16.58 -3.66
C ASP A 28 8.21 15.63 -2.47
N ASP A 29 7.81 16.00 -1.25
CA ASP A 29 7.82 15.14 -0.07
C ASP A 29 6.69 14.09 -0.14
N ASN A 30 7.05 12.87 -0.57
CA ASN A 30 6.13 11.74 -0.68
C ASN A 30 6.79 10.37 -0.37
N LEU A 31 5.99 9.32 -0.39
CA LEU A 31 6.40 7.95 -0.06
C LEU A 31 6.57 7.05 -1.30
N ASP A 32 6.61 7.61 -2.51
CA ASP A 32 6.68 6.83 -3.75
C ASP A 32 7.95 5.98 -3.84
N ASN A 33 9.07 6.51 -3.35
CA ASN A 33 10.36 5.82 -3.24
C ASN A 33 10.54 5.07 -1.90
N HIS A 34 9.51 5.06 -1.05
CA HIS A 34 9.53 4.49 0.29
C HIS A 34 8.47 3.38 0.46
N ARG A 35 8.11 2.67 -0.62
CA ARG A 35 7.16 1.54 -0.60
C ARG A 35 7.53 0.45 0.40
N TRP A 36 8.83 0.23 0.64
CA TRP A 36 9.33 -0.68 1.67
C TRP A 36 8.82 -0.32 3.08
N LEU A 37 8.59 0.97 3.36
CA LEU A 37 8.09 1.46 4.64
C LEU A 37 6.60 1.14 4.80
N VAL A 38 5.82 1.40 3.75
CA VAL A 38 4.39 1.01 3.67
C VAL A 38 4.24 -0.50 3.84
N GLN A 39 5.14 -1.27 3.22
CA GLN A 39 5.16 -2.72 3.37
C GLN A 39 5.44 -3.17 4.80
N LYS A 40 6.38 -2.53 5.51
CA LYS A 40 6.62 -2.83 6.93
C LYS A 40 5.38 -2.57 7.78
N CYS A 41 4.65 -1.49 7.50
CA CYS A 41 3.41 -1.17 8.20
C CYS A 41 2.31 -2.24 7.95
N LEU A 42 2.22 -2.75 6.71
CA LEU A 42 1.33 -3.87 6.38
C LEU A 42 1.73 -5.18 7.08
N ASP A 43 3.04 -5.45 7.18
CA ASP A 43 3.57 -6.65 7.82
C ASP A 43 3.39 -6.61 9.35
N SER A 44 3.55 -5.45 9.98
CA SER A 44 3.32 -5.23 11.42
C SER A 44 1.86 -4.97 11.79
N LYS A 45 1.01 -4.67 10.80
CA LYS A 45 -0.38 -4.18 10.98
C LYS A 45 -0.44 -2.96 11.91
N SER A 46 0.47 -2.02 11.68
CA SER A 46 0.64 -0.85 12.52
C SER A 46 1.27 0.30 11.73
N PRO A 47 0.84 1.55 11.95
CA PRO A 47 1.48 2.74 11.39
C PRO A 47 2.80 3.12 12.08
N GLU A 48 3.21 2.44 13.16
CA GLU A 48 4.37 2.81 13.99
C GLU A 48 5.64 3.05 13.18
N HIS A 49 5.96 2.19 12.21
CA HIS A 49 7.16 2.37 11.40
C HIS A 49 7.13 3.64 10.56
N LEU A 50 5.95 4.06 10.10
CA LEU A 50 5.79 5.32 9.38
C LEU A 50 6.05 6.51 10.31
N TRP A 51 5.53 6.47 11.55
CA TRP A 51 5.77 7.50 12.56
C TRP A 51 7.25 7.59 12.96
N GLU A 52 7.88 6.46 13.27
CA GLU A 52 9.31 6.38 13.60
C GLU A 52 10.17 7.01 12.49
N LYS A 53 9.83 6.75 11.23
CA LYS A 53 10.61 7.26 10.10
C LYS A 53 10.37 8.73 9.82
N ALA A 54 9.14 9.22 10.00
CA ALA A 54 8.87 10.64 9.89
C ALA A 54 9.55 11.44 11.00
N ASP A 55 9.58 10.94 12.23
CA ASP A 55 10.34 11.54 13.33
C ASP A 55 11.84 11.61 13.00
N GLU A 56 12.41 10.52 12.48
CA GLU A 56 13.82 10.51 12.02
C GLU A 56 14.10 11.55 10.93
N TRP A 57 13.17 11.77 10.00
CA TRP A 57 13.37 12.70 8.88
C TRP A 57 13.19 14.17 9.25
N TYR A 58 12.28 14.48 10.19
CA TYR A 58 11.84 15.86 10.43
C TYR A 58 12.12 16.40 11.83
N SER A 59 12.62 15.57 12.77
CA SER A 59 12.96 16.00 14.14
C SER A 59 13.99 17.14 14.18
N ASP A 60 15.02 17.10 13.35
CA ASP A 60 16.01 18.19 13.28
C ASP A 60 15.38 19.51 12.80
N ALA A 61 14.51 19.44 11.77
CA ALA A 61 13.82 20.61 11.24
C ALA A 61 12.83 21.20 12.26
N GLU A 62 12.06 20.34 12.92
CA GLU A 62 11.15 20.74 14.00
C GLU A 62 11.92 21.40 15.15
N TRP A 63 13.06 20.82 15.54
CA TRP A 63 13.89 21.35 16.61
C TRP A 63 14.49 22.72 16.28
N GLU A 64 14.99 22.92 15.06
CA GLU A 64 15.47 24.22 14.61
C GLU A 64 14.35 25.26 14.57
N ALA A 65 13.15 24.89 14.10
CA ALA A 65 12.00 25.80 14.08
C ALA A 65 11.61 26.26 15.50
N VAL A 66 11.56 25.33 16.47
CA VAL A 66 11.30 25.67 17.88
C VAL A 66 12.40 26.59 18.43
N ARG A 67 13.68 26.32 18.11
CA ARG A 67 14.79 27.19 18.53
C ARG A 67 14.69 28.59 17.97
N GLU A 68 14.33 28.73 16.70
CA GLU A 68 14.13 30.04 16.07
C GLU A 68 12.97 30.81 16.70
N ILE A 69 11.85 30.12 17.02
CA ILE A 69 10.71 30.73 17.72
C ILE A 69 11.14 31.23 19.10
N ILE A 70 11.86 30.41 19.88
CA ILE A 70 12.36 30.80 21.20
C ILE A 70 13.33 31.99 21.09
N ALA A 71 14.24 31.98 20.11
CA ALA A 71 15.15 33.09 19.88
C ALA A 71 14.41 34.40 19.55
N LYS A 72 13.36 34.35 18.72
CA LYS A 72 12.50 35.50 18.43
C LYS A 72 11.75 35.99 19.67
N LEU A 73 11.23 35.09 20.51
CA LEU A 73 10.58 35.48 21.76
C LEU A 73 11.55 36.16 22.74
N LYS A 74 12.80 35.69 22.83
CA LYS A 74 13.86 36.33 23.62
C LYS A 74 14.21 37.72 23.07
N GLU A 75 14.32 37.86 21.74
CA GLU A 75 14.51 39.15 21.08
C GLU A 75 13.33 40.10 21.35
N GLU A 76 12.10 39.59 21.35
CA GLU A 76 10.91 40.40 21.66
C GLU A 76 10.88 40.89 23.10
N CYS A 77 11.33 40.08 24.05
CA CYS A 77 11.43 40.49 25.45
C CYS A 77 12.52 41.55 25.65
N THR A 78 13.69 41.36 25.04
CA THR A 78 14.85 42.25 25.24
C THR A 78 14.74 43.56 24.46
N VAL A 79 14.35 43.50 23.18
CA VAL A 79 14.37 44.66 22.27
C VAL A 79 13.07 45.46 22.32
N PHE A 80 11.92 44.80 22.38
CA PHE A 80 10.61 45.47 22.29
C PHE A 80 9.94 45.71 23.64
N ASN A 81 10.40 45.04 24.70
CA ASN A 81 9.83 45.16 26.04
C ASN A 81 10.84 45.59 27.13
N ASP A 82 12.07 45.95 26.74
CA ASP A 82 13.13 46.53 27.59
C ASP A 82 13.48 45.68 28.84
N PHE A 83 13.32 44.35 28.76
CA PHE A 83 13.79 43.45 29.81
C PHE A 83 15.32 43.27 29.75
N GLY A 84 15.95 43.07 30.91
CA GLY A 84 17.39 42.78 30.98
C GLY A 84 17.72 41.44 30.33
N GLU A 85 18.76 41.39 29.50
CA GLU A 85 19.18 40.18 28.79
C GLU A 85 19.42 38.99 29.75
N GLU A 86 20.12 39.23 30.87
CA GLU A 86 20.36 38.21 31.90
C GLU A 86 19.06 37.71 32.57
N ASP A 87 18.08 38.60 32.78
CA ASP A 87 16.80 38.24 33.38
C ASP A 87 15.94 37.40 32.40
N VAL A 88 15.98 37.75 31.11
CA VAL A 88 15.29 37.00 30.04
C VAL A 88 15.92 35.63 29.87
N ASP A 89 17.25 35.54 29.78
CA ASP A 89 17.92 34.24 29.62
C ASP A 89 17.67 33.33 30.82
N THR A 90 17.78 33.86 32.05
CA THR A 90 17.50 33.08 33.27
C THR A 90 16.07 32.55 33.27
N PHE A 91 15.08 33.38 32.92
CA PHE A 91 13.68 32.96 32.89
C PHE A 91 13.41 31.90 31.83
N PHE A 92 13.95 32.05 30.62
CA PHE A 92 13.75 31.06 29.56
C PHE A 92 14.45 29.74 29.87
N ASP A 93 15.59 29.76 30.56
CA ASP A 93 16.28 28.55 31.01
C ASP A 93 15.51 27.85 32.15
N GLU A 94 14.89 28.62 33.06
CA GLU A 94 14.04 28.10 34.14
C GLU A 94 12.71 27.51 33.64
N HIS A 95 12.18 28.06 32.53
CA HIS A 95 10.87 27.72 31.96
C HIS A 95 10.95 27.07 30.57
N GLU A 96 12.11 26.49 30.21
CA GLU A 96 12.36 25.96 28.86
C GLU A 96 11.28 24.96 28.44
N ASP A 97 11.01 23.95 29.28
CA ASP A 97 10.05 22.89 29.00
C ASP A 97 8.63 23.45 28.78
N GLU A 98 8.19 24.40 29.61
CA GLU A 98 6.83 24.95 29.54
C GLU A 98 6.63 25.86 28.31
N ILE A 99 7.68 26.57 27.91
CA ILE A 99 7.67 27.39 26.69
C ILE A 99 7.67 26.49 25.45
N ARG A 100 8.48 25.43 25.45
CA ARG A 100 8.52 24.45 24.36
C ARG A 100 7.20 23.70 24.21
N ASP A 101 6.65 23.21 25.32
CA ASP A 101 5.35 22.52 25.35
C ASP A 101 4.23 23.42 24.80
N GLU A 102 4.26 24.72 25.11
CA GLU A 102 3.31 25.67 24.54
C GLU A 102 3.50 25.83 23.03
N VAL A 103 4.73 25.94 22.53
CA VAL A 103 5.00 25.99 21.07
C VAL A 103 4.51 24.72 20.38
N TYR A 104 4.80 23.54 20.93
CA TYR A 104 4.31 22.26 20.40
C TYR A 104 2.78 22.16 20.44
N SER A 105 2.14 22.69 21.48
CA SER A 105 0.66 22.69 21.58
C SER A 105 -0.02 23.53 20.51
N ARG A 106 0.73 24.47 19.91
CA ARG A 106 0.30 25.34 18.81
C ARG A 106 0.81 24.87 17.45
N ASN A 107 1.47 23.70 17.37
CA ASN A 107 1.94 23.13 16.12
C ASN A 107 0.75 22.69 15.24
N ASP A 108 0.67 23.21 14.02
CA ASP A 108 -0.36 22.85 13.04
C ASP A 108 0.15 21.96 11.89
N SER A 109 1.44 21.60 11.90
CA SER A 109 2.01 20.68 10.91
C SER A 109 1.56 19.24 11.15
N ASP A 110 1.24 18.53 10.06
CA ASP A 110 0.93 17.09 10.09
C ASP A 110 1.68 16.40 8.94
N VAL A 111 2.98 16.22 9.18
CA VAL A 111 3.94 15.63 8.23
C VAL A 111 3.41 14.31 7.65
N ILE A 112 2.84 13.45 8.48
CA ILE A 112 2.34 12.14 8.07
C ILE A 112 1.17 12.30 7.10
N LYS A 113 0.18 13.12 7.43
CA LYS A 113 -0.96 13.36 6.53
C LYS A 113 -0.52 13.99 5.23
N ASP A 114 0.45 14.90 5.25
CA ASP A 114 0.95 15.56 4.05
C ASP A 114 1.72 14.59 3.15
N LEU A 115 2.65 13.80 3.71
CA LEU A 115 3.35 12.73 2.99
C LEU A 115 2.37 11.76 2.34
N ILE A 116 1.34 11.32 3.07
CA ILE A 116 0.29 10.44 2.56
C ILE A 116 -0.50 11.10 1.43
N ARG A 117 -0.84 12.38 1.58
CA ARG A 117 -1.61 13.15 0.60
C ARG A 117 -0.84 13.35 -0.71
N HIS A 118 0.49 13.49 -0.63
CA HIS A 118 1.37 13.68 -1.78
C HIS A 118 1.83 12.35 -2.41
N THR A 119 1.51 11.21 -1.79
CA THR A 119 1.84 9.88 -2.33
C THR A 119 0.76 9.40 -3.30
N ASP A 120 1.18 8.94 -4.47
CA ASP A 120 0.28 8.40 -5.47
C ASP A 120 -0.36 7.08 -5.02
N ASN A 121 -1.45 6.70 -5.69
CA ASN A 121 -2.03 5.37 -5.45
C ASN A 121 -1.01 4.28 -5.80
N ILE A 122 -0.75 3.40 -4.84
CA ILE A 122 0.35 2.43 -4.89
C ILE A 122 -0.13 1.18 -5.65
N PRO A 123 0.61 0.71 -6.67
CA PRO A 123 0.35 -0.57 -7.31
C PRO A 123 0.36 -1.75 -6.34
N ILE A 124 -0.61 -2.65 -6.48
CA ILE A 124 -0.75 -3.84 -5.65
C ILE A 124 -0.97 -5.10 -6.46
N ARG A 125 -0.75 -6.23 -5.79
CA ARG A 125 -1.06 -7.57 -6.26
C ARG A 125 -1.79 -8.33 -5.16
N VAL A 126 -2.86 -9.01 -5.54
CA VAL A 126 -3.54 -9.98 -4.68
C VAL A 126 -3.33 -11.37 -5.25
N GLU A 127 -2.52 -12.17 -4.57
CA GLU A 127 -2.04 -13.45 -5.06
C GLU A 127 -2.90 -14.59 -4.49
N MET A 128 -3.41 -15.45 -5.37
CA MET A 128 -4.12 -16.66 -4.97
C MET A 128 -3.12 -17.75 -4.57
N LEU A 129 -3.21 -18.20 -3.33
CA LEU A 129 -2.46 -19.33 -2.79
C LEU A 129 -3.37 -20.57 -2.75
N SER A 130 -2.79 -21.74 -3.00
CA SER A 130 -3.47 -23.03 -2.95
C SER A 130 -2.62 -24.04 -2.16
N ASN A 131 -3.27 -25.07 -1.64
CA ASN A 131 -2.58 -26.23 -1.07
C ASN A 131 -1.87 -27.09 -2.12
N TYR A 132 -2.10 -26.81 -3.40
CA TYR A 132 -1.38 -27.39 -4.52
C TYR A 132 -0.27 -26.44 -4.99
N ASP A 133 0.77 -27.02 -5.60
CA ASP A 133 1.85 -26.24 -6.19
C ASP A 133 1.32 -25.33 -7.31
N CYS A 134 2.04 -24.25 -7.59
CA CYS A 134 1.72 -23.24 -8.59
C CYS A 134 1.39 -23.80 -9.99
N ILE A 135 0.75 -22.98 -10.83
CA ILE A 135 0.49 -23.37 -12.23
C ILE A 135 1.74 -23.20 -13.08
N ASN A 136 2.12 -24.25 -13.81
CA ASN A 136 3.23 -24.17 -14.74
C ASN A 136 2.84 -23.41 -16.02
N SER A 137 3.83 -23.13 -16.88
CA SER A 137 3.55 -22.62 -18.22
C SER A 137 2.63 -23.56 -19.00
N ASN A 138 1.83 -23.01 -19.93
CA ASN A 138 1.01 -23.84 -20.82
C ASN A 138 1.85 -24.85 -21.61
N TRP A 139 3.10 -24.54 -21.96
CA TRP A 139 3.99 -25.50 -22.61
C TRP A 139 4.23 -26.76 -21.76
N PHE A 140 4.36 -26.60 -20.44
CA PHE A 140 4.55 -27.72 -19.53
C PHE A 140 3.23 -28.46 -19.25
N GLU A 141 2.18 -27.70 -18.92
CA GLU A 141 0.85 -28.26 -18.65
C GLU A 141 0.27 -28.99 -19.86
N SER A 142 0.51 -28.51 -21.07
CA SER A 142 -0.01 -29.16 -22.30
C SER A 142 0.64 -30.52 -22.60
N GLN A 143 1.88 -30.74 -22.16
CA GLN A 143 2.55 -32.05 -22.27
C GLN A 143 2.00 -33.04 -21.24
N GLY A 144 1.90 -32.58 -19.99
CA GLY A 144 1.38 -33.37 -18.87
C GLY A 144 -0.14 -33.54 -18.88
N GLY A 145 -0.84 -32.67 -19.59
CA GLY A 145 -2.28 -32.44 -19.69
C GLY A 145 -2.91 -31.85 -18.43
N TYR A 146 -3.92 -31.01 -18.64
CA TYR A 146 -4.60 -30.29 -17.56
C TYR A 146 -5.46 -31.23 -16.70
N ARG A 147 -5.40 -31.05 -15.39
CA ARG A 147 -6.27 -31.71 -14.41
C ARG A 147 -7.06 -30.65 -13.66
N TYR A 148 -8.34 -30.93 -13.37
CA TYR A 148 -9.16 -30.07 -12.51
C TYR A 148 -9.11 -30.52 -11.06
N GLU A 149 -9.37 -31.80 -10.79
CA GLU A 149 -9.35 -32.33 -9.43
C GLU A 149 -7.93 -32.34 -8.86
N GLU A 150 -7.81 -31.95 -7.59
CA GLU A 150 -6.55 -31.99 -6.83
C GLU A 150 -5.39 -31.25 -7.51
N SER A 151 -5.62 -30.02 -7.94
CA SER A 151 -4.62 -29.22 -8.65
C SER A 151 -4.84 -27.72 -8.45
N TYR A 152 -3.76 -26.94 -8.59
CA TYR A 152 -3.85 -25.48 -8.59
C TYR A 152 -4.67 -24.96 -9.77
N PHE A 153 -4.54 -25.58 -10.96
CA PHE A 153 -5.38 -25.24 -12.10
C PHE A 153 -6.87 -25.34 -11.77
N GLY A 154 -7.28 -26.39 -11.04
CA GLY A 154 -8.64 -26.55 -10.54
C GLY A 154 -9.07 -25.45 -9.58
N ASP A 155 -8.22 -25.12 -8.61
CA ASP A 155 -8.48 -24.05 -7.65
C ASP A 155 -8.57 -22.69 -8.34
N MET A 156 -7.75 -22.43 -9.36
CA MET A 156 -7.84 -21.24 -10.19
C MET A 156 -9.15 -21.18 -11.00
N VAL A 157 -9.57 -22.29 -11.62
CA VAL A 157 -10.87 -22.41 -12.31
C VAL A 157 -12.02 -22.15 -11.34
N ASP A 158 -11.91 -22.61 -10.09
CA ASP A 158 -12.89 -22.36 -9.04
C ASP A 158 -12.87 -20.91 -8.57
N CYS A 159 -11.69 -20.30 -8.40
CA CYS A 159 -11.49 -18.91 -8.02
C CYS A 159 -12.14 -17.96 -9.04
N LEU A 160 -11.85 -18.14 -10.32
CA LEU A 160 -12.43 -17.35 -11.42
C LEU A 160 -13.91 -17.67 -11.70
N ASN A 161 -14.50 -18.56 -10.91
CA ASN A 161 -15.87 -19.02 -11.03
C ASN A 161 -16.21 -19.57 -12.43
N LEU A 162 -15.24 -20.18 -13.11
CA LEU A 162 -15.42 -20.80 -14.42
C LEU A 162 -16.13 -22.14 -14.27
N ASN A 163 -16.97 -22.50 -15.25
CA ASN A 163 -17.53 -23.86 -15.35
C ASN A 163 -16.46 -24.85 -15.85
N PRO A 164 -16.04 -25.85 -15.06
CA PRO A 164 -14.97 -26.78 -15.43
C PRO A 164 -15.25 -27.55 -16.72
N ALA A 165 -16.51 -27.94 -16.98
CA ALA A 165 -16.84 -28.67 -18.20
C ALA A 165 -16.67 -27.81 -19.47
N ARG A 166 -16.87 -26.49 -19.38
CA ARG A 166 -16.61 -25.55 -20.48
C ARG A 166 -15.11 -25.33 -20.66
N VAL A 167 -14.36 -25.20 -19.57
CA VAL A 167 -12.89 -25.13 -19.60
C VAL A 167 -12.29 -26.37 -20.26
N LYS A 168 -12.76 -27.58 -19.88
CA LYS A 168 -12.33 -28.82 -20.52
C LYS A 168 -12.55 -28.80 -22.03
N ARG A 169 -13.76 -28.40 -22.45
CA ARG A 169 -14.12 -28.31 -23.87
C ARG A 169 -13.17 -27.38 -24.61
N LEU A 170 -12.97 -26.17 -24.09
CA LEU A 170 -12.06 -25.17 -24.62
C LEU A 170 -10.64 -25.72 -24.81
N LEU A 171 -10.08 -26.36 -23.78
CA LEU A 171 -8.75 -26.97 -23.86
C LEU A 171 -8.69 -28.09 -24.91
N THR A 172 -9.69 -28.98 -24.95
CA THR A 172 -9.71 -30.09 -25.91
C THR A 172 -9.93 -29.64 -27.36
N GLU A 173 -10.71 -28.58 -27.59
CA GLU A 173 -10.91 -27.98 -28.91
C GLU A 173 -9.60 -27.38 -29.45
N HIS A 174 -8.72 -26.90 -28.56
CA HIS A 174 -7.38 -26.45 -28.89
C HIS A 174 -6.31 -27.57 -28.86
N GLY A 175 -6.74 -28.84 -28.75
CA GLY A 175 -5.85 -30.00 -28.87
C GLY A 175 -5.11 -30.40 -27.59
N TYR A 176 -5.42 -29.79 -26.43
CA TYR A 176 -4.77 -30.15 -25.17
C TYR A 176 -5.38 -31.39 -24.53
N LYS A 177 -4.51 -32.21 -23.93
CA LYS A 177 -4.92 -33.36 -23.12
C LYS A 177 -5.52 -32.86 -21.81
N THR A 178 -6.53 -33.57 -21.33
CA THR A 178 -7.14 -33.32 -20.02
C THR A 178 -7.33 -34.65 -19.28
N TYR A 179 -7.15 -34.64 -17.97
CA TYR A 179 -7.23 -35.84 -17.13
C TYR A 179 -8.23 -35.69 -15.98
N GLY A 180 -8.83 -36.80 -15.59
CA GLY A 180 -9.81 -36.83 -14.52
C GLY A 180 -11.15 -36.18 -14.88
N ARG A 181 -11.93 -35.85 -13.86
CA ARG A 181 -13.30 -35.35 -14.03
C ARG A 181 -13.33 -33.82 -14.04
N PHE A 182 -14.07 -33.27 -15.00
CA PHE A 182 -14.40 -31.84 -15.07
C PHE A 182 -15.92 -31.72 -14.93
N PRO A 183 -16.44 -31.49 -13.71
CA PRO A 183 -17.87 -31.48 -13.47
C PRO A 183 -18.54 -30.29 -14.17
N ASN A 184 -19.75 -30.51 -14.71
CA ASN A 184 -20.54 -29.42 -15.28
C ASN A 184 -21.27 -28.64 -14.17
N ARG A 185 -20.71 -27.51 -13.76
CA ARG A 185 -21.28 -26.63 -12.74
C ARG A 185 -22.16 -25.55 -13.38
N ARG A 186 -23.38 -25.93 -13.79
CA ARG A 186 -24.31 -25.02 -14.51
C ARG A 186 -24.67 -23.75 -13.72
N SER A 187 -24.61 -23.80 -12.39
CA SER A 187 -24.86 -22.64 -11.51
C SER A 187 -23.85 -21.49 -11.69
N ARG A 188 -22.69 -21.76 -12.30
CA ARG A 188 -21.65 -20.77 -12.60
C ARG A 188 -21.83 -20.07 -13.94
N ASN A 189 -22.63 -20.63 -14.85
CA ASN A 189 -22.80 -20.07 -16.19
C ASN A 189 -23.40 -18.66 -16.10
N GLY A 190 -22.73 -17.68 -16.72
CA GLY A 190 -23.12 -16.26 -16.67
C GLY A 190 -22.65 -15.52 -15.42
N LYS A 191 -21.85 -16.17 -14.56
CA LYS A 191 -21.27 -15.59 -13.33
C LYS A 191 -19.75 -15.69 -13.30
N GLU A 192 -19.15 -16.05 -14.43
CA GLU A 192 -17.70 -16.15 -14.59
C GLU A 192 -17.06 -14.78 -14.36
N GLN A 193 -15.93 -14.73 -13.65
CA GLN A 193 -15.24 -13.46 -13.39
C GLN A 193 -14.60 -12.89 -14.66
N VAL A 194 -14.18 -13.76 -15.57
CA VAL A 194 -13.46 -13.42 -16.80
C VAL A 194 -14.10 -14.12 -18.01
N SER A 195 -13.68 -13.80 -19.24
CA SER A 195 -14.10 -14.57 -20.42
C SER A 195 -13.32 -15.89 -20.54
N TYR A 196 -13.90 -16.86 -21.25
CA TYR A 196 -13.20 -18.13 -21.49
C TYR A 196 -12.03 -17.92 -22.46
N GLU A 197 -12.22 -16.99 -23.39
CA GLU A 197 -11.26 -16.59 -24.40
C GLU A 197 -10.03 -15.95 -23.75
N GLN A 198 -10.21 -14.91 -22.92
CA GLN A 198 -9.11 -14.29 -22.16
C GLN A 198 -8.43 -15.30 -21.23
N PHE A 199 -9.20 -16.16 -20.57
CA PHE A 199 -8.63 -17.21 -19.72
C PHE A 199 -7.70 -18.14 -20.52
N TYR A 200 -8.09 -18.52 -21.73
CA TYR A 200 -7.26 -19.35 -22.60
C TYR A 200 -6.03 -18.59 -23.10
N GLU A 201 -6.19 -17.34 -23.54
CA GLU A 201 -5.08 -16.48 -23.99
C GLU A 201 -4.04 -16.30 -22.88
N GLU A 202 -4.50 -16.07 -21.65
CA GLU A 202 -3.63 -15.92 -20.49
C GLU A 202 -2.82 -17.19 -20.20
N LEU A 203 -3.44 -18.38 -20.32
CA LEU A 203 -2.72 -19.64 -20.19
C LEU A 203 -1.62 -19.78 -21.24
N ILE A 204 -1.92 -19.55 -22.52
CA ILE A 204 -0.96 -19.76 -23.61
C ILE A 204 0.18 -18.73 -23.59
N ASN A 205 -0.10 -17.52 -23.09
CA ASN A 205 0.88 -16.45 -22.96
C ASN A 205 1.78 -16.62 -21.74
N SER A 206 1.44 -17.53 -20.80
CA SER A 206 2.26 -17.81 -19.64
C SER A 206 3.58 -18.47 -20.04
N CYS A 207 4.67 -17.69 -19.95
CA CYS A 207 6.01 -18.11 -20.36
C CYS A 207 6.87 -18.60 -19.19
N CYS A 208 6.46 -18.31 -17.95
CA CYS A 208 7.21 -18.67 -16.75
C CYS A 208 6.83 -20.08 -16.25
N GLY A 209 7.80 -20.79 -15.69
CA GLY A 209 7.63 -22.18 -15.25
C GLY A 209 6.74 -22.38 -14.04
N ALA A 210 6.45 -21.34 -13.25
CA ALA A 210 5.73 -21.46 -11.98
C ALA A 210 5.03 -20.13 -11.67
N ASN A 211 3.70 -20.09 -11.72
CA ASN A 211 2.92 -18.87 -11.62
C ASN A 211 1.78 -18.99 -10.62
N LEU A 212 1.37 -17.84 -10.09
CA LEU A 212 0.16 -17.70 -9.31
C LEU A 212 -0.88 -16.91 -10.12
N LEU A 213 -2.16 -17.16 -9.88
CA LEU A 213 -3.22 -16.24 -10.25
C LEU A 213 -3.06 -14.97 -9.40
N VAL A 214 -2.89 -13.83 -10.08
CA VAL A 214 -2.70 -12.53 -9.47
C VAL A 214 -3.76 -11.58 -9.98
N TYR A 215 -4.44 -10.91 -9.06
CA TYR A 215 -5.28 -9.76 -9.38
C TYR A 215 -4.49 -8.47 -9.15
N ILE A 216 -4.62 -7.52 -10.07
CA ILE A 216 -3.89 -6.24 -10.00
C ILE A 216 -4.84 -5.08 -9.73
N GLY A 217 -4.29 -4.05 -9.08
CA GLY A 217 -5.04 -2.89 -8.63
C GLY A 217 -4.09 -1.81 -8.13
N ARG A 218 -4.66 -0.65 -7.77
CA ARG A 218 -3.94 0.34 -6.97
C ARG A 218 -4.61 0.53 -5.63
N VAL A 219 -3.88 0.85 -4.58
CA VAL A 219 -4.45 1.15 -3.27
C VAL A 219 -4.10 2.58 -2.88
N ASN A 220 -5.06 3.26 -2.25
CA ASN A 220 -4.82 4.58 -1.71
C ASN A 220 -4.14 4.46 -0.34
N LEU A 221 -3.01 5.16 -0.15
CA LEU A 221 -2.25 5.07 1.09
C LEU A 221 -3.03 5.65 2.29
N ASN A 222 -3.85 6.68 2.08
CA ASN A 222 -4.71 7.23 3.13
C ASN A 222 -5.74 6.19 3.59
N GLU A 223 -6.28 5.37 2.69
CA GLU A 223 -7.16 4.26 3.10
C GLU A 223 -6.39 3.25 3.96
N LEU A 224 -5.19 2.83 3.55
CA LEU A 224 -4.36 1.91 4.34
C LEU A 224 -4.05 2.46 5.74
N TYR A 225 -3.69 3.74 5.81
CA TYR A 225 -3.36 4.40 7.08
C TYR A 225 -4.59 4.47 8.01
N ASN A 226 -5.75 4.85 7.49
CA ASN A 226 -6.99 4.90 8.27
C ASN A 226 -7.48 3.51 8.71
N ALA A 227 -7.07 2.45 8.02
CA ALA A 227 -7.30 1.06 8.40
C ALA A 227 -6.22 0.50 9.34
N GLU A 228 -5.30 1.33 9.84
CA GLU A 228 -4.14 0.92 10.65
C GLU A 228 -3.31 -0.19 9.98
N PHE A 229 -3.30 -0.22 8.65
CA PHE A 229 -2.68 -1.27 7.83
C PHE A 229 -3.19 -2.69 8.12
N SER A 230 -4.35 -2.81 8.79
CA SER A 230 -5.00 -4.07 9.10
C SER A 230 -6.17 -4.32 8.16
N LEU A 231 -6.00 -5.29 7.28
CA LEU A 231 -6.93 -5.59 6.18
C LEU A 231 -7.52 -6.99 6.38
N SER A 232 -8.85 -7.10 6.35
CA SER A 232 -9.53 -8.40 6.31
C SER A 232 -9.92 -8.81 4.90
N GLU A 233 -10.30 -7.85 4.05
CA GLU A 233 -10.73 -8.11 2.68
C GLU A 233 -10.34 -6.97 1.72
N VAL A 234 -10.32 -7.29 0.43
CA VAL A 234 -10.10 -6.33 -0.65
C VAL A 234 -11.16 -6.55 -1.74
N ILE A 235 -11.69 -5.45 -2.27
CA ILE A 235 -12.65 -5.45 -3.37
C ILE A 235 -11.97 -4.85 -4.60
N ILE A 236 -11.77 -5.69 -5.61
CA ILE A 236 -11.17 -5.30 -6.87
C ILE A 236 -12.30 -4.91 -7.83
N PRO A 237 -12.30 -3.68 -8.37
CA PRO A 237 -13.41 -3.19 -9.16
C PRO A 237 -13.51 -3.92 -10.50
N LYS A 238 -14.73 -4.02 -11.02
CA LYS A 238 -14.98 -4.40 -12.40
C LYS A 238 -14.14 -3.55 -13.36
N GLY A 239 -13.56 -4.17 -14.38
CA GLY A 239 -12.72 -3.51 -15.37
C GLY A 239 -11.21 -3.58 -15.06
N ASN A 240 -10.83 -3.86 -13.81
CA ASN A 240 -9.45 -4.24 -13.51
C ASN A 240 -9.14 -5.64 -14.08
N CYS A 241 -7.86 -6.00 -14.10
CA CYS A 241 -7.42 -7.26 -14.66
C CYS A 241 -6.89 -8.23 -13.59
N CYS A 242 -6.88 -9.51 -13.96
CA CYS A 242 -6.09 -10.53 -13.32
C CYS A 242 -5.34 -11.37 -14.37
N GLY A 243 -4.42 -12.21 -13.91
CA GLY A 243 -3.63 -13.06 -14.80
C GLY A 243 -2.64 -13.93 -14.06
N LEU A 244 -1.63 -14.44 -14.76
CA LEU A 244 -0.60 -15.28 -14.16
C LEU A 244 0.70 -14.51 -14.00
N PHE A 245 1.25 -14.54 -12.80
CA PHE A 245 2.54 -13.91 -12.52
C PHE A 245 3.34 -14.69 -11.48
N SER A 246 4.65 -14.61 -11.61
CA SER A 246 5.63 -15.24 -10.74
C SER A 246 6.55 -14.20 -10.15
N SER A 247 6.31 -13.83 -8.89
CA SER A 247 7.22 -12.93 -8.18
C SER A 247 8.56 -13.59 -7.86
N THR A 248 8.66 -14.92 -7.89
CA THR A 248 9.90 -15.65 -7.61
C THR A 248 10.81 -15.76 -8.84
N PHE A 249 10.24 -15.93 -10.02
CA PHE A 249 11.00 -16.16 -11.25
C PHE A 249 11.02 -14.96 -12.21
N GLY A 250 10.19 -13.95 -11.96
CA GLY A 250 10.18 -12.72 -12.77
C GLY A 250 9.60 -12.98 -14.16
N GLY A 251 8.31 -13.29 -14.21
CA GLY A 251 7.61 -13.57 -15.47
C GLY A 251 6.21 -14.10 -15.25
N GLY A 252 5.48 -14.37 -16.33
CA GLY A 252 4.08 -14.75 -16.26
C GLY A 252 3.43 -14.71 -17.62
N SER A 253 2.17 -14.29 -17.66
CA SER A 253 1.38 -14.02 -18.86
C SER A 253 1.20 -12.51 -19.06
N LEU A 254 0.14 -12.05 -19.73
CA LEU A 254 -0.01 -10.63 -20.07
C LEU A 254 -0.77 -9.82 -19.01
N LEU A 255 -1.43 -10.48 -18.04
CA LEU A 255 -2.34 -9.88 -17.05
C LEU A 255 -3.53 -9.16 -17.71
N GLU A 256 -4.13 -9.78 -18.73
CA GLU A 256 -5.18 -9.15 -19.56
C GLU A 256 -6.59 -9.76 -19.35
N MET A 257 -6.79 -10.60 -18.31
CA MET A 257 -8.13 -11.08 -17.99
C MET A 257 -8.94 -10.01 -17.28
N GLU A 258 -9.73 -9.25 -18.05
CA GLU A 258 -10.60 -8.20 -17.52
C GLU A 258 -11.74 -8.79 -16.66
N LEU A 259 -11.91 -8.23 -15.46
CA LEU A 259 -12.93 -8.61 -14.50
C LEU A 259 -14.30 -8.07 -14.90
N LYS A 260 -15.27 -8.96 -15.05
CA LYS A 260 -16.65 -8.64 -15.48
C LYS A 260 -17.54 -8.07 -14.37
N GLN A 261 -17.09 -8.15 -13.13
CA GLN A 261 -17.81 -7.70 -11.94
C GLN A 261 -16.80 -7.40 -10.82
N ASP A 262 -17.24 -6.68 -9.79
CA ASP A 262 -16.44 -6.43 -8.59
C ASP A 262 -16.13 -7.76 -7.89
N ILE A 263 -14.85 -7.98 -7.55
CA ILE A 263 -14.38 -9.21 -6.92
C ILE A 263 -13.98 -8.94 -5.48
N ARG A 264 -14.68 -9.57 -4.55
CA ARG A 264 -14.39 -9.50 -3.11
C ARG A 264 -13.51 -10.68 -2.70
N LEU A 265 -12.30 -10.40 -2.25
CA LEU A 265 -11.30 -11.38 -1.84
C LEU A 265 -11.02 -11.26 -0.34
N LYS A 266 -11.08 -12.39 0.37
CA LYS A 266 -10.76 -12.46 1.80
C LYS A 266 -9.28 -12.68 1.99
N LEU A 267 -8.61 -11.81 2.74
CA LEU A 267 -7.17 -11.82 2.99
C LEU A 267 -6.81 -12.74 4.17
N GLU A 268 -7.38 -13.95 4.17
CA GLU A 268 -7.07 -14.99 5.15
C GLU A 268 -6.21 -16.06 4.50
N VAL A 269 -4.98 -16.24 5.01
CA VAL A 269 -4.12 -17.35 4.60
C VAL A 269 -4.16 -18.44 5.68
N LYS A 270 -4.64 -19.63 5.30
CA LYS A 270 -4.67 -20.83 6.16
C LYS A 270 -3.75 -21.89 5.54
N GLY A 271 -2.57 -22.06 6.13
CA GLY A 271 -1.52 -22.90 5.54
C GLY A 271 -1.03 -22.29 4.23
N CYS A 272 -1.19 -23.02 3.13
CA CYS A 272 -0.84 -22.55 1.78
C CYS A 272 -2.06 -22.08 0.97
N ASN A 273 -3.25 -21.96 1.57
CA ASN A 273 -4.47 -21.60 0.86
C ASN A 273 -4.98 -20.22 1.31
N GLY A 274 -5.38 -19.38 0.37
CA GLY A 274 -5.99 -18.07 0.64
C GLY A 274 -5.57 -16.99 -0.34
N PHE A 275 -5.80 -15.74 0.02
CA PHE A 275 -5.33 -14.59 -0.73
C PHE A 275 -4.31 -13.81 0.07
N ARG A 276 -3.23 -13.41 -0.60
CA ARG A 276 -2.17 -12.59 -0.02
C ARG A 276 -2.15 -11.24 -0.71
N PHE A 277 -2.36 -10.18 0.06
CA PHE A 277 -2.19 -8.80 -0.39
C PHE A 277 -0.71 -8.42 -0.36
N ARG A 278 -0.22 -7.81 -1.44
CA ARG A 278 1.14 -7.28 -1.54
C ARG A 278 1.16 -5.96 -2.30
N LEU A 279 2.08 -5.08 -1.96
CA LEU A 279 2.48 -4.01 -2.86
C LEU A 279 3.24 -4.63 -4.05
N ASP A 280 3.10 -4.03 -5.23
CA ASP A 280 3.96 -4.38 -6.37
C ASP A 280 5.30 -3.67 -6.21
N ASP A 281 6.17 -4.27 -5.41
CA ASP A 281 7.49 -3.75 -5.08
C ASP A 281 8.49 -4.90 -4.83
N GLU A 282 9.76 -4.66 -5.16
CA GLU A 282 10.82 -5.68 -5.07
C GLU A 282 11.44 -5.69 -3.68
N LYS A 283 11.06 -6.67 -2.85
CA LYS A 283 11.59 -6.77 -1.47
C LYS A 283 13.02 -7.30 -1.39
N SER A 284 13.47 -7.98 -2.43
CA SER A 284 14.78 -8.63 -2.47
C SER A 284 15.18 -8.93 -3.90
N LYS A 285 16.45 -9.33 -4.11
CA LYS A 285 16.94 -9.83 -5.41
C LYS A 285 16.21 -11.08 -5.95
N TYR A 286 15.29 -11.66 -5.18
CA TYR A 286 14.49 -12.84 -5.53
C TYR A 286 12.98 -12.55 -5.51
N ASP A 287 12.57 -11.29 -5.38
CA ASP A 287 11.17 -10.88 -5.43
C ASP A 287 11.01 -9.83 -6.52
N TYR A 288 10.30 -10.19 -7.58
CA TYR A 288 10.12 -9.38 -8.77
C TYR A 288 8.78 -8.64 -8.74
N SER A 289 8.78 -7.37 -9.18
CA SER A 289 7.57 -6.57 -9.36
C SER A 289 7.05 -6.70 -10.80
N VAL A 290 5.75 -6.56 -11.00
CA VAL A 290 5.14 -6.53 -12.34
C VAL A 290 5.63 -5.30 -13.08
N GLN A 291 5.75 -4.15 -12.39
CA GLN A 291 6.29 -2.92 -12.97
C GLN A 291 7.68 -3.11 -13.57
N HIS A 292 8.59 -3.72 -12.83
CA HIS A 292 9.95 -3.93 -13.30
C HIS A 292 9.99 -5.00 -14.41
N VAL A 293 9.35 -6.16 -14.20
CA VAL A 293 9.41 -7.27 -15.15
C VAL A 293 8.79 -6.92 -16.50
N TYR A 294 7.67 -6.19 -16.50
CA TYR A 294 6.96 -5.82 -17.75
C TYR A 294 7.29 -4.41 -18.24
N GLY A 295 8.04 -3.61 -17.48
CA GLY A 295 8.39 -2.24 -17.85
C GLY A 295 7.15 -1.34 -17.96
N VAL A 296 6.20 -1.50 -17.03
CA VAL A 296 4.91 -0.81 -17.03
C VAL A 296 4.81 0.21 -15.89
N ASP A 297 3.99 1.25 -16.09
CA ASP A 297 3.72 2.28 -15.09
C ASP A 297 2.50 1.96 -14.20
N ASN A 298 2.13 2.89 -13.30
CA ASN A 298 1.00 2.71 -12.38
C ASN A 298 -0.35 2.55 -13.12
N SER A 299 -0.50 3.04 -14.35
CA SER A 299 -1.77 2.98 -15.09
C SER A 299 -2.14 1.55 -15.51
N PHE A 300 -1.14 0.68 -15.66
CA PHE A 300 -1.33 -0.74 -15.98
C PHE A 300 -2.17 -1.49 -14.93
N PHE A 301 -2.13 -1.03 -13.67
CA PHE A 301 -2.80 -1.68 -12.55
C PHE A 301 -4.30 -1.36 -12.45
N GLY A 302 -4.85 -0.61 -13.41
CA GLY A 302 -6.27 -0.30 -13.45
C GLY A 302 -6.72 0.64 -12.32
N ASP A 303 -7.96 0.53 -11.89
CA ASP A 303 -8.56 1.42 -10.90
C ASP A 303 -8.17 1.07 -9.46
N ALA A 304 -8.46 2.01 -8.56
CA ALA A 304 -8.22 1.84 -7.13
C ALA A 304 -9.13 0.76 -6.53
N VAL A 305 -8.54 -0.15 -5.75
CA VAL A 305 -9.25 -1.16 -4.98
C VAL A 305 -9.83 -0.55 -3.72
N ARG A 306 -10.91 -1.15 -3.21
CA ARG A 306 -11.45 -0.79 -1.90
C ARG A 306 -10.99 -1.79 -0.86
N ILE A 307 -10.50 -1.28 0.26
CA ILE A 307 -10.13 -2.12 1.39
C ILE A 307 -11.27 -2.25 2.40
N VAL A 308 -11.27 -3.37 3.12
CA VAL A 308 -12.16 -3.61 4.26
C VAL A 308 -11.27 -4.07 5.42
N SER A 309 -11.31 -3.31 6.51
CA SER A 309 -10.64 -3.61 7.79
C SER A 309 -11.54 -4.48 8.66
#